data_AF-A0A9D2PHQ8-F1
#
_entry.id   AF-A0A9D2PHQ8-F1
#
_cell.length_a   1.000
_cell.length_b   1.000
_cell.length_c   1.000
_cell.angle_alpha   90.00
_cell.angle_beta   90.00
_cell.angle_gamma   90.00
#
_symmetry.space_group_name_H-M   'P 1'
#
loop_
_entity.id
_entity.type
_entity.pdbx_description
1 polymer ?
#
loop_
_entity_poly.entity_id
_entity_poly.type
_entity_poly.pdbx_seq_one_letter_code
_entity_poly.pdbx_strand_id
1 'polypeptide(L)'
;MNVHYLNWRPNRLPGTKDEFSDFNLLTMIVSSLKMRSYGHRTKLYCDSYTVHKMEELHLSDVWNILDGESLDQQIDSAIYNTSSFFNIGKFFILDMESAPCMLMDTDLILWENPHEFLDQAALFTHWEAVWPYTEWYCQKESLHLPDGYSLKKTWDFRLPAANTSIMYFKYDRLKNYYCRETLKFLRHNFFTSKFINSELLFVEQRLFLMCLQEMQALKFTKPLIDIVWNPAKGYFTSKHPNCSWWNFYLPDPSEHITHTWISKKAMERNQKYRNYYCCRLLEEIQKLSPGILLQLEKIQTFDSFFSLLHRYGDIPSIIESGSATDILYPSSPFRTY
;
A
#
# COMPACT_ATOMS: atom_id res chain seq x y z
N MET A 1 15.69 9.77 0.32
CA MET A 1 15.54 8.70 -0.68
C MET A 1 14.37 9.03 -1.60
N ASN A 2 14.21 8.28 -2.69
CA ASN A 2 12.99 8.33 -3.49
C ASN A 2 11.94 7.38 -2.92
N VAL A 3 10.69 7.84 -2.91
CA VAL A 3 9.51 7.08 -2.47
C VAL A 3 8.55 7.01 -3.64
N HIS A 4 8.18 5.81 -4.03
CA HIS A 4 7.39 5.53 -5.21
C HIS A 4 6.03 4.97 -4.81
N TYR A 5 4.99 5.43 -5.49
CA TYR A 5 3.62 4.96 -5.35
C TYR A 5 3.15 4.43 -6.70
N LEU A 6 2.23 3.46 -6.67
CA LEU A 6 1.59 2.91 -7.86
C LEU A 6 0.07 3.11 -7.78
N ASN A 7 -0.49 3.87 -8.73
CA ASN A 7 -1.91 3.88 -9.06
C ASN A 7 -2.09 3.69 -10.57
N TRP A 8 -1.58 2.58 -11.08
CA TRP A 8 -1.65 2.28 -12.51
C TRP A 8 -2.68 1.18 -12.75
N ARG A 9 -3.59 1.41 -13.70
CA ARG A 9 -4.47 0.38 -14.21
C ARG A 9 -4.38 0.38 -15.73
N PRO A 10 -3.90 -0.71 -16.35
CA PRO A 10 -3.81 -0.78 -17.79
C PRO A 10 -5.21 -0.72 -18.40
N ASN A 11 -5.34 0.04 -19.49
CA ASN A 11 -6.58 0.16 -20.27
C ASN A 11 -7.80 0.69 -19.50
N ARG A 12 -7.60 1.53 -18.47
CA ARG A 12 -8.72 2.25 -17.82
C ARG A 12 -9.39 3.15 -18.85
N LEU A 13 -10.62 2.82 -19.24
CA LEU A 13 -11.37 3.57 -20.25
C LEU A 13 -11.96 4.86 -19.64
N PRO A 14 -11.98 5.99 -20.38
CA PRO A 14 -12.72 7.18 -19.97
C PRO A 14 -14.19 6.83 -19.67
N GLY A 15 -14.69 7.23 -18.50
CA GLY A 15 -16.08 6.96 -18.07
C GLY A 15 -16.31 5.64 -17.32
N THR A 16 -15.27 4.82 -17.07
CA THR A 16 -15.39 3.74 -16.07
C THR A 16 -15.56 4.37 -14.68
N LYS A 17 -16.56 3.90 -13.91
CA LYS A 17 -16.81 4.32 -12.51
C LYS A 17 -15.67 3.86 -11.59
N ASP A 18 -14.54 4.52 -11.68
CA ASP A 18 -13.40 4.36 -10.78
C ASP A 18 -12.95 5.76 -10.31
N GLU A 19 -13.87 6.48 -9.68
CA GLU A 19 -13.53 7.66 -8.90
C GLU A 19 -12.77 7.23 -7.65
N PHE A 20 -11.75 8.00 -7.26
CA PHE A 20 -11.15 7.83 -5.95
C PHE A 20 -12.24 8.05 -4.89
N SER A 21 -12.46 7.08 -4.00
CA SER A 21 -13.22 7.39 -2.79
C SER A 21 -12.49 8.50 -2.03
N ASP A 22 -13.24 9.39 -1.37
CA ASP A 22 -12.69 10.50 -0.60
C ASP A 22 -11.57 10.07 0.35
N PHE A 23 -11.78 9.02 1.13
CA PHE A 23 -10.80 8.53 2.08
C PHE A 23 -9.56 7.96 1.38
N ASN A 24 -9.68 7.30 0.23
CA ASN A 24 -8.52 6.82 -0.53
C ASN A 24 -7.70 7.98 -1.07
N LEU A 25 -8.35 9.00 -1.66
CA LEU A 25 -7.66 10.20 -2.17
C LEU A 25 -6.96 10.95 -1.04
N LEU A 26 -7.64 11.19 0.08
CA LEU A 26 -7.03 11.86 1.24
C LEU A 26 -5.88 11.04 1.82
N THR A 27 -5.99 9.71 1.87
CA THR A 27 -4.90 8.82 2.33
C THR A 27 -3.67 8.96 1.43
N MET A 28 -3.87 8.93 0.11
CA MET A 28 -2.81 9.13 -0.88
C MET A 28 -2.09 10.48 -0.71
N ILE A 29 -2.87 11.54 -0.52
CA ILE A 29 -2.35 12.90 -0.34
C ILE A 29 -1.52 12.98 0.94
N VAL A 30 -2.10 12.58 2.08
CA VAL A 30 -1.40 12.62 3.37
C VAL A 30 -0.14 11.76 3.35
N SER A 31 -0.19 10.56 2.75
CA SER A 31 0.97 9.69 2.61
C SER A 31 2.14 10.39 1.90
N SER A 32 1.89 10.99 0.73
CA SER A 32 2.92 11.73 0.00
C SER A 32 3.44 12.95 0.78
N LEU A 33 2.53 13.76 1.34
CA LEU A 33 2.90 14.95 2.08
C LEU A 33 3.72 14.63 3.34
N LYS A 34 3.39 13.54 4.06
CA LYS A 34 4.18 13.05 5.20
C LYS A 34 5.59 12.68 4.77
N MET A 35 5.75 11.89 3.71
CA MET A 35 7.09 11.51 3.23
C MET A 35 7.90 12.72 2.76
N ARG A 36 7.25 13.70 2.13
CA ARG A 36 7.89 14.98 1.76
C ARG A 36 8.30 15.81 2.97
N SER A 37 7.49 15.83 4.03
CA SER A 37 7.84 16.51 5.29
C SER A 37 9.09 15.91 5.95
N TYR A 38 9.42 14.65 5.66
CA TYR A 38 10.66 13.99 6.06
C TYR A 38 11.84 14.21 5.10
N GLY A 39 11.68 15.07 4.10
CA GLY A 39 12.71 15.38 3.12
C GLY A 39 12.90 14.27 2.07
N HIS A 40 11.91 13.40 1.89
CA HIS A 40 11.93 12.40 0.82
C HIS A 40 11.27 12.94 -0.45
N ARG A 41 11.74 12.46 -1.60
CA ARG A 41 11.16 12.80 -2.90
C ARG A 41 10.09 11.77 -3.24
N THR A 42 8.86 12.19 -3.51
CA THR A 42 7.75 11.30 -3.83
C THR A 42 7.43 11.29 -5.31
N LYS A 43 7.17 10.10 -5.88
CA LYS A 43 6.76 9.91 -7.27
C LYS A 43 5.55 9.01 -7.33
N LEU A 44 4.47 9.47 -7.96
CA LEU A 44 3.31 8.64 -8.27
C LEU A 44 3.41 8.16 -9.72
N TYR A 45 3.51 6.85 -9.89
CA TYR A 45 3.30 6.21 -11.18
C TYR A 45 1.83 5.85 -11.33
N CYS A 46 1.21 6.29 -12.40
CA CYS A 46 -0.20 6.05 -12.64
C CYS A 46 -0.52 5.94 -14.14
N ASP A 47 -1.79 5.76 -14.45
CA ASP A 47 -2.29 5.83 -15.83
C ASP A 47 -2.61 7.30 -16.22
N SER A 48 -2.74 7.55 -17.52
CA SER A 48 -3.08 8.87 -18.08
C SER A 48 -4.40 9.43 -17.53
N TYR A 49 -5.39 8.57 -17.26
CA TYR A 49 -6.63 8.97 -16.60
C TYR A 49 -6.37 9.59 -15.23
N THR A 50 -5.53 8.95 -14.42
CA THR A 50 -5.17 9.45 -13.10
C THR A 50 -4.41 10.77 -13.18
N VAL A 51 -3.51 10.93 -14.17
CA VAL A 51 -2.83 12.22 -14.42
C VAL A 51 -3.84 13.32 -14.67
N HIS A 52 -4.73 13.14 -15.65
CA HIS A 52 -5.76 14.12 -15.97
C HIS A 52 -6.66 14.43 -14.78
N LYS A 53 -6.98 13.42 -13.96
CA LYS A 53 -7.80 13.65 -12.78
C LYS A 53 -7.08 14.49 -11.72
N MET A 54 -5.79 14.26 -11.49
CA MET A 54 -5.00 15.09 -10.57
C MET A 54 -4.87 16.52 -11.09
N GLU A 55 -4.71 16.71 -12.40
CA GLU A 55 -4.67 18.04 -13.04
C GLU A 55 -6.00 18.80 -12.90
N GLU A 56 -7.12 18.13 -13.17
CA GLU A 56 -8.48 18.68 -13.04
C GLU A 56 -8.76 19.14 -11.60
N LEU A 57 -8.32 18.36 -10.62
CA LEU A 57 -8.47 18.67 -9.20
C LEU A 57 -7.39 19.64 -8.68
N HIS A 58 -6.45 20.07 -9.54
CA HIS A 58 -5.27 20.87 -9.20
C HIS A 58 -4.32 20.23 -8.17
N LEU A 59 -4.33 18.90 -8.05
CA LEU A 59 -3.56 18.12 -7.07
C LEU A 59 -2.23 17.57 -7.62
N SER A 60 -1.80 17.97 -8.82
CA SER A 60 -0.55 17.47 -9.43
C SER A 60 0.70 17.70 -8.57
N ASP A 61 0.71 18.76 -7.76
CA ASP A 61 1.83 19.14 -6.89
C ASP A 61 1.86 18.40 -5.55
N VAL A 62 0.94 17.47 -5.31
CA VAL A 62 0.95 16.59 -4.11
C VAL A 62 2.18 15.69 -4.10
N TRP A 63 2.60 15.19 -5.27
CA TRP A 63 3.84 14.44 -5.46
C TRP A 63 4.91 15.33 -6.09
N ASN A 64 6.19 15.00 -5.90
CA ASN A 64 7.25 15.71 -6.61
C ASN A 64 7.27 15.36 -8.11
N ILE A 65 6.81 14.16 -8.47
CA ILE A 65 6.66 13.72 -9.85
C ILE A 65 5.34 12.95 -9.98
N LEU A 66 4.58 13.25 -11.02
CA LEU A 66 3.44 12.49 -11.49
C LEU A 66 3.80 11.89 -12.86
N ASP A 67 3.80 10.56 -12.96
CA ASP A 67 4.27 9.82 -14.14
C ASP A 67 3.15 8.94 -14.70
N GLY A 68 2.55 9.39 -15.80
CA GLY A 68 1.41 8.73 -16.45
C GLY A 68 1.75 7.85 -17.64
N GLU A 69 3.03 7.72 -18.00
CA GLU A 69 3.43 7.17 -19.31
C GLU A 69 4.43 6.02 -19.19
N SER A 70 5.33 6.04 -18.21
CA SER A 70 6.47 5.11 -18.17
C SER A 70 6.04 3.64 -18.12
N LEU A 71 4.94 3.35 -17.43
CA LEU A 71 4.43 1.97 -17.30
C LEU A 71 3.67 1.52 -18.56
N ASP A 72 2.88 2.40 -19.17
CA ASP A 72 2.19 2.09 -20.43
C ASP A 72 3.19 1.78 -21.57
N GLN A 73 4.35 2.43 -21.56
CA GLN A 73 5.41 2.20 -22.55
C GLN A 73 6.19 0.89 -22.33
N GLN A 74 6.24 0.37 -21.10
CA GLN A 74 7.09 -0.78 -20.75
C GLN A 74 6.31 -2.08 -20.58
N ILE A 75 5.03 -2.01 -20.23
CA ILE A 75 4.25 -3.19 -19.89
C ILE A 75 3.38 -3.57 -21.09
N ASP A 76 3.84 -4.59 -21.82
CA ASP A 76 3.08 -5.19 -22.92
C ASP A 76 2.10 -6.25 -22.38
N SER A 77 0.80 -6.02 -22.58
CA SER A 77 -0.26 -6.96 -22.16
C SER A 77 -0.28 -8.27 -22.97
N ALA A 78 0.38 -8.33 -24.13
CA ALA A 78 0.61 -9.56 -24.89
C ALA A 78 1.75 -10.42 -24.29
N ILE A 79 2.54 -9.86 -23.37
CA ILE A 79 3.63 -10.55 -22.66
C ILE A 79 3.22 -10.81 -21.20
N TYR A 80 2.52 -9.87 -20.57
CA TYR A 80 2.18 -9.91 -19.16
C TYR A 80 0.67 -9.87 -18.96
N ASN A 81 0.14 -10.82 -18.17
CA ASN A 81 -1.28 -10.84 -17.81
C ASN A 81 -1.58 -9.80 -16.73
N THR A 82 -1.79 -8.55 -17.15
CA THR A 82 -2.06 -7.43 -16.25
C THR A 82 -3.42 -7.52 -15.55
N SER A 83 -4.35 -8.33 -16.05
CA SER A 83 -5.65 -8.54 -15.42
C SER A 83 -5.53 -9.39 -14.15
N SER A 84 -4.69 -10.43 -14.18
CA SER A 84 -4.42 -11.26 -12.99
C SER A 84 -3.34 -10.64 -12.13
N PHE A 85 -2.29 -10.09 -12.74
CA PHE A 85 -1.18 -9.41 -12.04
C PHE A 85 -1.35 -7.88 -12.10
N PHE A 86 -2.45 -7.38 -11.54
CA PHE A 86 -2.80 -5.95 -11.59
C PHE A 86 -1.76 -5.02 -10.95
N ASN A 87 -0.89 -5.57 -10.10
CA ASN A 87 0.14 -4.84 -9.37
C ASN A 87 1.54 -5.01 -9.99
N ILE A 88 1.63 -5.56 -11.20
CA ILE A 88 2.90 -5.79 -11.91
C ILE A 88 3.74 -4.50 -12.07
N GLY A 89 3.09 -3.34 -12.15
CA GLY A 89 3.75 -2.04 -12.26
C GLY A 89 4.81 -1.80 -11.18
N LYS A 90 4.65 -2.36 -9.97
CA LYS A 90 5.64 -2.28 -8.89
C LYS A 90 7.02 -2.76 -9.31
N PHE A 91 7.08 -3.85 -10.05
CA PHE A 91 8.35 -4.46 -10.44
C PHE A 91 9.05 -3.67 -11.54
N PHE A 92 8.28 -3.06 -12.45
CA PHE A 92 8.81 -2.14 -13.45
C PHE A 92 9.30 -0.84 -12.82
N ILE A 93 8.59 -0.30 -11.83
CA ILE A 93 9.06 0.85 -11.03
C ILE A 93 10.40 0.53 -10.38
N LEU A 94 10.48 -0.60 -9.68
CA LEU A 94 11.71 -1.00 -9.01
C LEU A 94 12.86 -1.26 -9.99
N ASP A 95 12.60 -1.76 -11.20
CA ASP A 95 13.63 -1.96 -12.23
C ASP A 95 14.13 -0.62 -12.81
N MET A 96 13.25 0.39 -12.97
CA MET A 96 13.60 1.73 -13.45
C MET A 96 14.35 2.58 -12.43
N GLU A 97 13.91 2.56 -11.17
CA GLU A 97 14.35 3.51 -10.15
C GLU A 97 15.61 3.03 -9.45
N SER A 98 16.52 3.90 -8.99
CA SER A 98 17.76 3.48 -8.31
C SER A 98 17.58 3.38 -6.79
N ALA A 99 18.26 2.42 -6.16
CA ALA A 99 18.34 2.32 -4.70
C ALA A 99 19.31 3.38 -4.12
N PRO A 100 19.11 3.89 -2.89
CA PRO A 100 18.06 3.52 -1.96
C PRO A 100 16.69 4.08 -2.37
N CYS A 101 15.70 3.20 -2.42
CA CYS A 101 14.33 3.55 -2.80
C CYS A 101 13.31 2.80 -1.92
N MET A 102 12.15 3.42 -1.76
CA MET A 102 11.00 2.83 -1.08
C MET A 102 9.81 2.82 -2.03
N LEU A 103 9.05 1.74 -2.01
CA LEU A 103 7.79 1.59 -2.69
C LEU A 103 6.69 1.47 -1.64
N MET A 104 5.62 2.23 -1.77
CA MET A 104 4.52 2.28 -0.81
C MET A 104 3.18 2.15 -1.52
N ASP A 105 2.26 1.39 -0.92
CA ASP A 105 0.88 1.32 -1.35
C ASP A 105 0.17 2.65 -1.12
N THR A 106 -0.78 2.95 -1.99
CA THR A 106 -1.51 4.23 -2.00
C THR A 106 -2.55 4.36 -0.89
N ASP A 107 -2.90 3.26 -0.23
CA ASP A 107 -3.91 3.18 0.82
C ASP A 107 -3.29 3.10 2.23
N LEU A 108 -2.05 3.59 2.34
CA LEU A 108 -1.19 3.52 3.52
C LEU A 108 -0.56 4.89 3.82
N ILE A 109 -0.47 5.25 5.09
CA ILE A 109 0.29 6.40 5.61
C ILE A 109 1.36 5.88 6.57
N LEU A 110 2.61 6.25 6.33
CA LEU A 110 3.68 6.09 7.31
C LEU A 110 3.78 7.39 8.12
N TRP A 111 3.42 7.31 9.40
CA TRP A 111 3.33 8.50 10.25
C TRP A 111 4.66 8.96 10.79
N GLU A 112 5.64 8.06 10.92
CA GLU A 112 6.98 8.37 11.43
C GLU A 112 8.01 8.44 10.32
N ASN A 113 9.13 9.12 10.60
CA ASN A 113 10.24 9.14 9.67
C ASN A 113 10.92 7.75 9.62
N PRO A 114 11.04 7.10 8.46
CA PRO A 114 11.61 5.76 8.39
C PRO A 114 13.11 5.68 8.65
N HIS A 115 13.80 6.80 8.94
CA HIS A 115 15.27 6.90 9.04
C HIS A 115 15.90 5.78 9.88
N GLU A 116 15.31 5.42 11.02
CA GLU A 116 15.82 4.36 11.91
C GLU A 116 15.85 2.97 11.27
N PHE A 117 15.02 2.74 10.25
CA PHE A 117 14.93 1.46 9.55
C PHE A 117 15.81 1.41 8.29
N LEU A 118 16.29 2.55 7.78
CA LEU A 118 17.00 2.65 6.50
C LEU A 118 18.42 2.03 6.52
N ASP A 119 18.92 1.63 7.68
CA ASP A 119 20.19 0.92 7.79
C ASP A 119 20.13 -0.54 7.32
N GLN A 120 18.94 -1.12 7.27
CA GLN A 120 18.72 -2.49 6.79
C GLN A 120 18.99 -2.62 5.28
N ALA A 121 19.35 -3.81 4.82
CA ALA A 121 19.52 -4.09 3.39
C ALA A 121 18.18 -3.99 2.62
N ALA A 122 17.10 -4.41 3.29
CA ALA A 122 15.73 -4.22 2.85
C ALA A 122 14.77 -4.14 4.05
N LEU A 123 13.55 -3.66 3.80
CA LEU A 123 12.44 -3.69 4.75
C LEU A 123 11.14 -4.07 4.04
N PHE A 124 10.19 -4.56 4.82
CA PHE A 124 8.81 -4.83 4.40
C PHE A 124 7.85 -4.50 5.56
N THR A 125 6.55 -4.43 5.35
CA THR A 125 5.61 -3.90 6.36
C THR A 125 5.51 -4.80 7.60
N HIS A 126 5.08 -6.05 7.42
CA HIS A 126 4.89 -7.02 8.50
C HIS A 126 4.94 -8.45 7.95
N TRP A 127 4.98 -9.45 8.83
CA TRP A 127 4.95 -10.85 8.41
C TRP A 127 3.53 -11.32 8.10
N GLU A 128 3.41 -12.34 7.26
CA GLU A 128 2.18 -13.11 7.09
C GLU A 128 2.44 -14.61 7.29
N ALA A 129 1.51 -15.27 7.99
CA ALA A 129 1.56 -16.70 8.23
C ALA A 129 1.14 -17.46 6.97
N VAL A 130 1.96 -18.44 6.60
CA VAL A 130 1.75 -19.32 5.44
C VAL A 130 1.25 -20.71 5.85
N TRP A 131 1.20 -20.97 7.16
CA TRP A 131 0.74 -22.23 7.74
C TRP A 131 -0.45 -22.01 8.70
N PRO A 132 -1.50 -22.86 8.66
CA PRO A 132 -1.72 -23.90 7.65
C PRO A 132 -1.84 -23.28 6.24
N TYR A 133 -1.45 -24.04 5.20
CA TYR A 133 -1.58 -23.57 3.83
C TYR A 133 -3.05 -23.22 3.54
N THR A 134 -3.26 -22.11 2.85
CA THR A 134 -4.60 -21.61 2.48
C THR A 134 -4.64 -21.33 0.99
N GLU A 135 -5.81 -20.95 0.50
CA GLU A 135 -5.99 -20.38 -0.85
C GLU A 135 -5.14 -19.12 -1.11
N TRP A 136 -4.74 -18.37 -0.07
CA TRP A 136 -3.85 -17.21 -0.18
C TRP A 136 -2.38 -17.63 -0.34
N TYR A 137 -1.95 -18.62 0.44
CA TYR A 137 -0.59 -19.17 0.43
C TYR A 137 -0.65 -20.67 0.18
N CYS A 138 -0.68 -21.04 -1.10
CA CYS A 138 -0.77 -22.42 -1.52
C CYS A 138 0.58 -23.15 -1.43
N GLN A 139 0.53 -24.48 -1.55
CA GLN A 139 1.73 -25.30 -1.68
C GLN A 139 2.41 -25.02 -3.02
N LYS A 140 3.73 -25.23 -3.10
CA LYS A 140 4.51 -24.91 -4.31
C LYS A 140 4.03 -25.71 -5.54
N GLU A 141 3.53 -26.92 -5.32
CA GLU A 141 2.98 -27.81 -6.34
C GLU A 141 1.65 -27.29 -6.92
N SER A 142 0.99 -26.37 -6.23
CA SER A 142 -0.28 -25.75 -6.65
C SER A 142 -0.08 -24.46 -7.45
N LEU A 143 1.14 -23.93 -7.54
CA LEU A 143 1.42 -22.72 -8.30
C LEU A 143 1.37 -22.98 -9.80
N HIS A 144 0.69 -22.12 -10.54
CA HIS A 144 0.78 -22.07 -11.99
C HIS A 144 2.10 -21.42 -12.42
N LEU A 145 2.99 -22.21 -13.02
CA LEU A 145 4.27 -21.75 -13.54
C LEU A 145 4.15 -21.50 -15.05
N PRO A 146 4.74 -20.42 -15.59
CA PRO A 146 4.79 -20.23 -17.03
C PRO A 146 5.75 -21.24 -17.68
N ASP A 147 5.59 -21.46 -18.97
CA ASP A 147 6.43 -22.37 -19.75
C ASP A 147 7.92 -22.02 -19.63
N GLY A 148 8.74 -23.03 -19.39
CA GLY A 148 10.19 -22.89 -19.26
C GLY A 148 10.67 -22.31 -17.91
N TYR A 149 9.76 -21.94 -17.01
CA TYR A 149 10.12 -21.51 -15.66
C TYR A 149 10.18 -22.68 -14.68
N SER A 150 11.17 -22.66 -13.79
CA SER A 150 11.30 -23.66 -12.73
C SER A 150 11.61 -23.00 -11.40
N LEU A 151 10.94 -23.48 -10.34
CA LEU A 151 11.24 -23.07 -8.97
C LEU A 151 12.66 -23.52 -8.59
N LYS A 152 13.45 -22.63 -8.01
CA LYS A 152 14.80 -22.97 -7.59
C LYS A 152 14.78 -23.95 -6.42
N LYS A 153 15.64 -24.96 -6.48
CA LYS A 153 15.78 -25.97 -5.41
C LYS A 153 16.23 -25.36 -4.07
N THR A 154 16.91 -24.21 -4.12
CA THR A 154 17.42 -23.47 -2.95
C THR A 154 16.35 -22.67 -2.23
N TRP A 155 15.15 -22.48 -2.81
CA TRP A 155 14.10 -21.69 -2.21
C TRP A 155 13.38 -22.43 -1.09
N ASP A 156 13.34 -21.81 0.10
CA ASP A 156 12.68 -22.37 1.26
C ASP A 156 11.21 -21.90 1.36
N PHE A 157 10.28 -22.76 0.96
CA PHE A 157 8.84 -22.52 1.04
C PHE A 157 8.27 -22.52 2.46
N ARG A 158 9.09 -22.83 3.47
CA ARG A 158 8.71 -22.74 4.89
C ARG A 158 8.86 -21.33 5.46
N LEU A 159 9.55 -20.43 4.75
CA LEU A 159 9.63 -19.02 5.14
C LEU A 159 8.21 -18.43 5.24
N PRO A 160 7.95 -17.51 6.18
CA PRO A 160 6.70 -16.73 6.17
C PRO A 160 6.59 -15.92 4.88
N ALA A 161 5.47 -15.24 4.68
CA ALA A 161 5.34 -14.20 3.66
C ALA A 161 5.66 -12.83 4.27
N ALA A 162 6.11 -11.90 3.43
CA ALA A 162 6.33 -10.52 3.79
C ALA A 162 5.22 -9.67 3.15
N ASN A 163 4.42 -8.99 3.96
CA ASN A 163 3.51 -7.98 3.42
C ASN A 163 4.33 -6.83 2.84
N THR A 164 4.11 -6.55 1.56
CA THR A 164 4.91 -5.62 0.76
C THR A 164 4.18 -4.30 0.47
N SER A 165 3.23 -3.91 1.33
CA SER A 165 2.61 -2.58 1.25
C SER A 165 3.62 -1.44 1.46
N ILE A 166 4.74 -1.73 2.11
CA ILE A 166 5.98 -0.97 2.07
C ILE A 166 7.07 -1.95 1.67
N MET A 167 7.93 -1.54 0.73
CA MET A 167 9.18 -2.22 0.42
C MET A 167 10.30 -1.21 0.34
N TYR A 168 11.37 -1.41 1.09
CA TYR A 168 12.58 -0.60 0.99
C TYR A 168 13.73 -1.46 0.50
N PHE A 169 14.56 -0.89 -0.37
CA PHE A 169 15.82 -1.49 -0.79
C PHE A 169 16.93 -0.47 -0.61
N LYS A 170 17.99 -0.88 0.10
CA LYS A 170 19.20 -0.06 0.25
C LYS A 170 20.15 -0.16 -0.95
N TYR A 171 20.15 -1.30 -1.63
CA TYR A 171 21.12 -1.61 -2.69
C TYR A 171 20.46 -2.14 -3.96
N ASP A 172 20.90 -1.64 -5.12
CA ASP A 172 20.39 -2.05 -6.44
C ASP A 172 20.58 -3.54 -6.70
N ARG A 173 21.70 -4.13 -6.23
CA ARG A 173 21.98 -5.54 -6.45
C ARG A 173 20.86 -6.44 -5.95
N LEU A 174 20.32 -6.14 -4.77
CA LEU A 174 19.24 -6.94 -4.16
C LEU A 174 17.90 -6.67 -4.85
N LYS A 175 17.57 -5.39 -5.04
CA LYS A 175 16.34 -4.95 -5.72
C LYS A 175 16.25 -5.51 -7.15
N ASN A 176 17.30 -5.35 -7.95
CA ASN A 176 17.37 -5.86 -9.32
C ASN A 176 17.28 -7.39 -9.37
N TYR A 177 17.86 -8.09 -8.39
CA TYR A 177 17.75 -9.53 -8.32
C TYR A 177 16.30 -9.98 -8.10
N TYR A 178 15.63 -9.38 -7.10
CA TYR A 178 14.21 -9.64 -6.84
C TYR A 178 13.34 -9.31 -8.06
N CYS A 179 13.49 -8.11 -8.65
CA CYS A 179 12.72 -7.70 -9.82
C CYS A 179 12.89 -8.65 -11.00
N ARG A 180 14.14 -9.07 -11.29
CA ARG A 180 14.40 -9.99 -12.40
C ARG A 180 13.76 -11.35 -12.19
N GLU A 181 13.81 -11.91 -10.98
CA GLU A 181 13.18 -13.20 -10.70
C GLU A 181 11.65 -13.09 -10.78
N THR A 182 11.07 -12.00 -10.27
CA THR A 182 9.64 -11.74 -10.39
C THR A 182 9.20 -11.57 -11.84
N LEU A 183 9.89 -10.73 -12.62
CA LEU A 183 9.53 -10.49 -14.03
C LEU A 183 9.68 -11.75 -14.89
N LYS A 184 10.63 -12.65 -14.56
CA LYS A 184 10.73 -13.98 -15.19
C LYS A 184 9.51 -14.86 -14.89
N PHE A 185 9.03 -14.86 -13.64
CA PHE A 185 7.83 -15.62 -13.26
C PHE A 185 6.57 -15.07 -13.93
N LEU A 186 6.48 -13.74 -14.09
CA LEU A 186 5.29 -13.09 -14.65
C LEU A 186 5.22 -13.16 -16.18
N ARG A 187 6.37 -13.24 -16.85
CA ARG A 187 6.47 -13.25 -18.31
C ARG A 187 5.77 -14.48 -18.89
N HIS A 188 4.81 -14.25 -19.79
CA HIS A 188 3.97 -15.28 -20.41
C HIS A 188 3.19 -16.17 -19.42
N ASN A 189 3.02 -15.71 -18.17
CA ASN A 189 2.15 -16.38 -17.22
C ASN A 189 0.72 -15.87 -17.41
N PHE A 190 -0.06 -16.58 -18.21
CA PHE A 190 -1.47 -16.25 -18.48
C PHE A 190 -2.45 -17.00 -17.58
N PHE A 191 -2.02 -17.30 -16.35
CA PHE A 191 -2.91 -17.84 -15.33
C PHE A 191 -4.12 -16.93 -15.13
N THR A 192 -5.33 -17.52 -15.12
CA THR A 192 -6.55 -16.80 -14.76
C THR A 192 -6.89 -17.07 -13.30
N SER A 193 -6.82 -16.01 -12.50
CA SER A 193 -7.15 -16.09 -11.08
C SER A 193 -8.60 -16.47 -10.84
N LYS A 194 -8.84 -17.31 -9.83
CA LYS A 194 -10.14 -17.37 -9.13
C LYS A 194 -10.25 -16.16 -8.19
N PHE A 195 -11.25 -16.08 -7.31
CA PHE A 195 -11.43 -14.93 -6.39
C PHE A 195 -10.17 -14.54 -5.57
N ILE A 196 -9.19 -15.43 -5.43
CA ILE A 196 -7.90 -15.22 -4.75
C ILE A 196 -6.76 -15.58 -5.70
N ASN A 197 -5.74 -14.71 -5.77
CA ASN A 197 -4.59 -14.86 -6.67
C ASN A 197 -3.33 -15.29 -5.90
N SER A 198 -3.15 -16.60 -5.73
CA SER A 198 -1.98 -17.19 -5.06
C SER A 198 -0.66 -16.89 -5.77
N GLU A 199 -0.67 -16.78 -7.09
CA GLU A 199 0.49 -16.52 -7.94
C GLU A 199 0.99 -15.09 -7.72
N LEU A 200 0.07 -14.12 -7.62
CA LEU A 200 0.40 -12.74 -7.28
C LEU A 200 1.01 -12.65 -5.89
N LEU A 201 0.40 -13.30 -4.89
CA LEU A 201 0.94 -13.34 -3.52
C LEU A 201 2.28 -14.07 -3.44
N PHE A 202 2.48 -15.10 -4.27
CA PHE A 202 3.76 -15.76 -4.37
C PHE A 202 4.85 -14.78 -4.82
N VAL A 203 4.66 -14.06 -5.94
CA VAL A 203 5.70 -13.15 -6.44
C VAL A 203 5.89 -11.91 -5.57
N GLU A 204 4.82 -11.37 -5.00
CA GLU A 204 4.90 -10.17 -4.17
C GLU A 204 5.47 -10.45 -2.80
N GLN A 205 4.96 -11.47 -2.12
CA GLN A 205 5.20 -11.62 -0.69
C GLN A 205 6.14 -12.77 -0.33
N ARG A 206 6.14 -13.85 -1.12
CA ARG A 206 6.92 -15.08 -0.82
C ARG A 206 8.29 -15.04 -1.49
N LEU A 207 8.32 -14.74 -2.79
CA LEU A 207 9.53 -14.71 -3.59
C LEU A 207 10.52 -13.66 -3.08
N PHE A 208 10.03 -12.55 -2.51
CA PHE A 208 10.85 -11.51 -1.92
C PHE A 208 11.80 -12.06 -0.83
N LEU A 209 11.26 -12.82 0.14
CA LEU A 209 12.05 -13.40 1.23
C LEU A 209 12.99 -14.51 0.75
N MET A 210 12.58 -15.28 -0.26
CA MET A 210 13.43 -16.29 -0.89
C MET A 210 14.63 -15.64 -1.60
N CYS A 211 14.39 -14.53 -2.30
CA CYS A 211 15.46 -13.75 -2.93
C CYS A 211 16.44 -13.18 -1.89
N LEU A 212 15.92 -12.66 -0.78
CA LEU A 212 16.73 -12.20 0.35
C LEU A 212 17.58 -13.31 0.97
N GLN A 213 17.02 -14.52 1.12
CA GLN A 213 17.74 -15.68 1.63
C GLN A 213 18.89 -16.08 0.70
N GLU A 214 18.62 -16.19 -0.61
CA GLU A 214 19.62 -16.56 -1.62
C GLU A 214 20.75 -15.53 -1.71
N MET A 215 20.42 -14.25 -1.55
CA MET A 215 21.36 -13.14 -1.51
C MET A 215 22.07 -12.95 -0.15
N GLN A 216 21.80 -13.83 0.83
CA GLN A 216 22.31 -13.75 2.21
C GLN A 216 21.99 -12.42 2.91
N ALA A 217 20.94 -11.73 2.45
CA ALA A 217 20.47 -10.44 2.94
C ALA A 217 19.35 -10.57 3.98
N LEU A 218 18.74 -11.76 4.13
CA LEU A 218 17.64 -11.99 5.07
C LEU A 218 18.00 -11.62 6.52
N LYS A 219 19.24 -11.85 6.96
CA LYS A 219 19.74 -11.47 8.30
C LYS A 219 19.91 -9.95 8.51
N PHE A 220 19.87 -9.18 7.43
CA PHE A 220 19.95 -7.71 7.43
C PHE A 220 18.63 -7.08 6.98
N THR A 221 17.53 -7.80 7.17
CA THR A 221 16.18 -7.38 6.80
C THR A 221 15.28 -7.51 8.01
N LYS A 222 14.41 -6.52 8.21
CA LYS A 222 13.44 -6.49 9.30
C LYS A 222 12.06 -6.09 8.77
N PRO A 223 10.98 -6.57 9.38
CA PRO A 223 9.70 -5.92 9.19
C PRO A 223 9.76 -4.51 9.79
N LEU A 224 8.99 -3.58 9.24
CA LEU A 224 8.72 -2.29 9.88
C LEU A 224 7.98 -2.52 11.21
N ILE A 225 7.04 -3.48 11.20
CA ILE A 225 6.22 -3.83 12.36
C ILE A 225 6.32 -5.33 12.62
N ASP A 226 6.83 -5.72 13.80
CA ASP A 226 7.05 -7.13 14.15
C ASP A 226 5.77 -7.83 14.64
N ILE A 227 4.84 -8.00 13.72
CA ILE A 227 3.56 -8.70 13.88
C ILE A 227 3.34 -9.66 12.72
N VAL A 228 2.45 -10.62 12.91
CA VAL A 228 2.13 -11.64 11.91
C VAL A 228 0.64 -11.60 11.60
N TRP A 229 0.27 -11.29 10.35
CA TRP A 229 -1.10 -11.50 9.86
C TRP A 229 -1.36 -12.99 9.65
N ASN A 230 -2.46 -13.52 10.16
CA ASN A 230 -2.88 -14.88 9.87
C ASN A 230 -4.09 -14.87 8.92
N PRO A 231 -3.89 -15.10 7.61
CA PRO A 231 -4.99 -15.04 6.64
C PRO A 231 -6.04 -16.15 6.88
N ALA A 232 -5.64 -17.30 7.43
CA ALA A 232 -6.58 -18.38 7.76
C ALA A 232 -7.54 -18.01 8.90
N LYS A 233 -7.09 -17.11 9.80
CA LYS A 233 -7.86 -16.72 10.97
C LYS A 233 -8.47 -15.32 10.87
N GLY A 234 -7.98 -14.49 9.94
CA GLY A 234 -8.44 -13.12 9.76
C GLY A 234 -8.06 -12.17 10.90
N TYR A 235 -6.94 -12.41 11.59
CA TYR A 235 -6.44 -11.51 12.63
C TYR A 235 -4.91 -11.53 12.75
N PHE A 236 -4.35 -10.50 13.40
CA PHE A 236 -2.93 -10.40 13.71
C PHE A 236 -2.56 -11.15 15.00
N THR A 237 -1.47 -11.89 14.97
CA THR A 237 -0.82 -12.45 16.16
C THR A 237 0.49 -11.69 16.40
N SER A 238 0.69 -11.16 17.61
CA SER A 238 1.98 -10.58 18.00
C SER A 238 2.99 -11.68 18.34
N LYS A 239 4.27 -11.43 18.07
CA LYS A 239 5.38 -12.21 18.66
C LYS A 239 5.94 -11.57 19.93
N HIS A 240 5.57 -10.33 20.24
CA HIS A 240 6.12 -9.56 21.34
C HIS A 240 5.04 -9.13 22.36
N PRO A 241 5.26 -9.34 23.67
CA PRO A 241 4.33 -8.96 24.73
C PRO A 241 4.21 -7.44 24.94
N ASN A 242 5.10 -6.65 24.33
CA ASN A 242 5.11 -5.18 24.41
C ASN A 242 4.70 -4.49 23.10
N CYS A 243 4.29 -5.25 22.06
CA CYS A 243 3.68 -4.63 20.90
C CYS A 243 2.28 -4.19 21.31
N SER A 244 2.08 -2.89 21.53
CA SER A 244 0.77 -2.28 21.54
C SER A 244 -0.03 -2.80 20.34
N TRP A 245 -1.30 -3.13 20.55
CA TRP A 245 -2.18 -3.53 19.46
C TRP A 245 -2.24 -2.40 18.44
N TRP A 246 -1.64 -2.62 17.27
CA TRP A 246 -1.60 -1.61 16.20
C TRP A 246 -2.99 -1.37 15.64
N ASN A 247 -3.42 -0.11 15.63
CA ASN A 247 -4.69 0.25 15.03
C ASN A 247 -4.52 0.50 13.53
N PHE A 248 -4.68 -0.55 12.73
CA PHE A 248 -4.50 -0.51 11.27
C PHE A 248 -5.37 0.52 10.55
N TYR A 249 -6.46 0.96 11.16
CA TYR A 249 -7.47 1.75 10.48
C TYR A 249 -7.65 3.17 11.00
N LEU A 250 -7.18 3.49 12.21
CA LEU A 250 -7.22 4.86 12.71
C LEU A 250 -6.14 5.73 12.04
N PRO A 251 -6.48 6.93 11.55
CA PRO A 251 -5.51 7.91 11.06
C PRO A 251 -4.94 8.70 12.25
N ASP A 252 -4.07 8.05 13.01
CA ASP A 252 -3.46 8.61 14.22
C ASP A 252 -1.95 8.80 14.05
N PRO A 253 -1.44 10.05 14.05
CA PRO A 253 -0.01 10.32 14.00
C PRO A 253 0.80 9.80 15.19
N SER A 254 0.16 9.35 16.27
CA SER A 254 0.83 8.66 17.39
C SER A 254 1.07 7.17 17.13
N GLU A 255 0.49 6.61 16.07
CA GLU A 255 0.78 5.27 15.57
C GLU A 255 1.93 5.31 14.55
N HIS A 256 2.61 4.18 14.30
CA HIS A 256 3.65 4.15 13.26
C HIS A 256 3.06 4.19 11.84
N ILE A 257 1.91 3.53 11.63
CA ILE A 257 1.31 3.33 10.31
C ILE A 257 -0.22 3.35 10.36
N THR A 258 -0.85 3.85 9.30
CA THR A 258 -2.26 3.57 8.98
C THR A 258 -2.31 2.82 7.66
N HIS A 259 -3.05 1.71 7.57
CA HIS A 259 -3.19 0.94 6.34
C HIS A 259 -4.65 0.49 6.15
N THR A 260 -5.34 1.16 5.23
CA THR A 260 -6.81 1.05 5.12
C THR A 260 -7.30 -0.21 4.39
N TRP A 261 -6.40 -1.03 3.81
CA TRP A 261 -6.73 -2.21 3.00
C TRP A 261 -7.82 -3.10 3.59
N ILE A 262 -7.68 -3.52 4.86
CA ILE A 262 -8.64 -4.40 5.53
C ILE A 262 -9.99 -3.70 5.84
N SER A 263 -9.99 -2.38 5.84
CA SER A 263 -11.06 -1.53 6.36
C SER A 263 -11.87 -0.83 5.28
N LYS A 264 -11.45 -0.83 4.02
CA LYS A 264 -12.12 -0.11 2.91
C LYS A 264 -13.64 -0.36 2.86
N LYS A 265 -14.06 -1.63 2.82
CA LYS A 265 -15.49 -2.00 2.78
C LYS A 265 -16.25 -1.57 4.03
N ALA A 266 -15.60 -1.55 5.18
CA ALA A 266 -16.22 -1.12 6.43
C ALA A 266 -16.37 0.41 6.46
N MET A 267 -15.35 1.14 5.99
CA MET A 267 -15.37 2.60 5.86
C MET A 267 -16.43 3.08 4.86
N GLU A 268 -16.61 2.38 3.75
CA GLU A 268 -17.69 2.66 2.78
C GLU A 268 -19.09 2.54 3.38
N ARG A 269 -19.28 1.62 4.34
CA ARG A 269 -20.58 1.35 4.98
C ARG A 269 -20.82 2.20 6.24
N ASN A 270 -19.76 2.63 6.91
CA ASN A 270 -19.84 3.37 8.17
C ASN A 270 -19.57 4.87 7.91
N GLN A 271 -20.63 5.60 7.55
CA GLN A 271 -20.53 7.03 7.23
C GLN A 271 -19.97 7.86 8.40
N LYS A 272 -20.32 7.54 9.66
CA LYS A 272 -19.81 8.27 10.82
C LYS A 272 -18.31 8.08 10.99
N TYR A 273 -17.79 6.87 10.75
CA TYR A 273 -16.36 6.63 10.77
C TYR A 273 -15.65 7.30 9.61
N ARG A 274 -16.23 7.24 8.40
CA ARG A 274 -15.71 7.96 7.24
C ARG A 274 -15.61 9.46 7.49
N ASN A 275 -16.61 10.07 8.15
CA ASN A 275 -16.56 11.47 8.57
C ASN A 275 -15.36 11.74 9.50
N TYR A 276 -15.19 10.94 10.54
CA TYR A 276 -14.05 11.05 11.45
C TYR A 276 -12.72 10.94 10.69
N TYR A 277 -12.57 9.90 9.87
CA TYR A 277 -11.35 9.60 9.13
C TYR A 277 -10.98 10.74 8.18
N CYS A 278 -11.92 11.17 7.33
CA CYS A 278 -11.68 12.23 6.35
C CYS A 278 -11.39 13.58 7.03
N CYS A 279 -12.14 13.94 8.09
CA CYS A 279 -11.89 15.20 8.80
C CYS A 279 -10.50 15.20 9.46
N ARG A 280 -10.06 14.06 10.03
CA ARG A 280 -8.70 13.91 10.58
C ARG A 280 -7.61 14.07 9.52
N LEU A 281 -7.81 13.48 8.34
CA LEU A 281 -6.84 13.66 7.25
C LEU A 281 -6.82 15.11 6.73
N LEU A 282 -7.96 15.81 6.68
CA LEU A 282 -8.00 17.22 6.33
C LEU A 282 -7.26 18.11 7.35
N GLU A 283 -7.43 17.87 8.66
CA GLU A 283 -6.63 18.56 9.69
C GLU A 283 -5.13 18.32 9.52
N GLU A 284 -4.73 17.13 9.10
CA GLU A 284 -3.33 16.83 8.85
C GLU A 284 -2.81 17.52 7.58
N ILE A 285 -3.60 17.54 6.50
CA ILE A 285 -3.26 18.28 5.27
C ILE A 285 -3.13 19.78 5.58
N GLN A 286 -3.96 20.35 6.45
CA GLN A 286 -3.84 21.74 6.89
C GLN A 286 -2.45 22.02 7.51
N LYS A 287 -1.91 21.08 8.29
CA LYS A 287 -0.57 21.23 8.90
C LYS A 287 0.55 21.05 7.88
N LEU A 288 0.42 20.08 6.99
CA LEU A 288 1.48 19.70 6.04
C LEU A 288 1.55 20.62 4.82
N SER A 289 0.40 21.03 4.30
CA SER A 289 0.28 21.87 3.10
C SER A 289 -1.05 22.62 3.05
N PRO A 290 -1.12 23.83 3.65
CA PRO A 290 -2.31 24.70 3.57
C PRO A 290 -2.77 24.97 2.14
N GLY A 291 -1.84 25.06 1.18
CA GLY A 291 -2.16 25.29 -0.23
C GLY A 291 -2.95 24.15 -0.87
N ILE A 292 -2.61 22.89 -0.55
CA ILE A 292 -3.38 21.73 -1.01
C ILE A 292 -4.77 21.71 -0.36
N LEU A 293 -4.89 22.08 0.92
CA LEU A 293 -6.20 22.14 1.58
C LEU A 293 -7.16 23.10 0.87
N LEU A 294 -6.67 24.28 0.45
CA LEU A 294 -7.46 25.27 -0.30
C LEU A 294 -7.92 24.75 -1.67
N GLN A 295 -7.20 23.81 -2.27
CA GLN A 295 -7.63 23.13 -3.49
C GLN A 295 -8.73 22.11 -3.17
N LEU A 296 -8.56 21.35 -2.08
CA LEU A 296 -9.55 20.35 -1.65
C LEU A 296 -10.90 20.97 -1.27
N GLU A 297 -10.91 22.17 -0.68
CA GLU A 297 -12.14 22.90 -0.33
C GLU A 297 -13.00 23.27 -1.56
N LYS A 298 -12.42 23.26 -2.77
CA LYS A 298 -13.13 23.54 -4.02
C LYS A 298 -13.75 22.29 -4.65
N ILE A 299 -13.48 21.11 -4.11
CA ILE A 299 -13.92 19.83 -4.68
C ILE A 299 -15.18 19.38 -3.94
N GLN A 300 -16.30 19.33 -4.66
CA GLN A 300 -17.64 19.04 -4.11
C GLN A 300 -17.69 17.77 -3.24
N THR A 301 -16.92 16.74 -3.59
CA THR A 301 -16.86 15.48 -2.83
C THR A 301 -16.46 15.68 -1.37
N PHE A 302 -15.72 16.75 -1.04
CA PHE A 302 -15.25 17.02 0.32
C PHE A 302 -16.12 18.04 1.09
N ASP A 303 -17.12 18.67 0.47
CA ASP A 303 -17.97 19.71 1.08
C ASP A 303 -18.55 19.28 2.43
N SER A 304 -18.98 18.02 2.52
CA SER A 304 -19.57 17.47 3.74
C SER A 304 -18.58 17.42 4.91
N PHE A 305 -17.29 17.18 4.65
CA PHE A 305 -16.25 17.13 5.69
C PHE A 305 -15.82 18.53 6.11
N PHE A 306 -15.64 19.44 5.16
CA PHE A 306 -15.39 20.85 5.48
C PHE A 306 -16.55 21.47 6.27
N SER A 307 -17.79 21.15 5.91
CA SER A 307 -18.98 21.59 6.66
C SER A 307 -18.97 21.11 8.12
N LEU A 308 -18.50 19.89 8.38
CA LEU A 308 -18.34 19.38 9.74
C LEU A 308 -17.25 20.14 10.51
N LEU A 309 -16.08 20.33 9.91
CA LEU A 309 -14.97 21.07 10.50
C LEU A 309 -15.36 22.53 10.80
N HIS A 310 -16.01 23.22 9.84
CA HIS A 310 -16.46 24.60 10.01
C HIS A 310 -17.55 24.74 11.07
N ARG A 311 -18.46 23.76 11.18
CA ARG A 311 -19.58 23.80 12.12
C ARG A 311 -19.15 23.53 13.57
N TYR A 312 -18.24 22.58 13.77
CA TYR A 312 -17.91 22.08 15.11
C TYR A 312 -16.51 22.47 15.58
N GLY A 313 -15.65 22.99 14.71
CA GLY A 313 -14.32 23.52 15.04
C GLY A 313 -13.24 22.45 15.22
N ASP A 314 -13.54 21.32 15.86
CA ASP A 314 -12.59 20.24 16.11
C ASP A 314 -13.24 18.84 16.08
N ILE A 315 -12.40 17.81 15.95
CA ILE A 315 -12.83 16.41 15.87
C ILE A 315 -13.57 15.93 17.11
N PRO A 316 -13.12 16.19 18.36
CA PRO A 316 -13.87 15.82 19.56
C PRO A 316 -15.32 16.34 19.53
N SER A 317 -15.53 17.60 19.17
CA SER A 317 -16.85 18.21 19.06
C SER A 317 -17.71 17.56 17.97
N ILE A 318 -17.11 17.16 16.84
CA ILE A 318 -17.81 16.41 15.79
C ILE A 318 -18.28 15.03 16.31
N ILE A 319 -17.45 14.33 17.10
CA ILE A 319 -17.82 13.05 17.72
C ILE A 319 -18.93 13.24 18.76
N GLU A 320 -18.80 14.23 19.64
CA GLU A 320 -19.80 14.57 20.68
C GLU A 320 -21.16 14.92 20.08
N SER A 321 -21.19 15.59 18.92
CA SER A 321 -22.42 15.87 18.17
C SER A 321 -23.11 14.60 17.62
N GLY A 322 -22.42 13.46 17.63
CA GLY A 322 -22.87 12.21 17.02
C GLY A 322 -22.73 12.16 15.50
N SER A 323 -22.10 13.17 14.88
CA SER A 323 -21.89 13.27 13.43
C SER A 323 -20.70 12.44 12.93
N ALA A 324 -19.79 12.03 13.82
CA ALA A 324 -18.69 11.13 13.52
C ALA A 324 -18.46 10.10 14.64
N THR A 325 -17.63 9.09 14.37
CA THR A 325 -17.16 8.13 15.37
C THR A 325 -15.77 7.63 15.01
N ASP A 326 -14.91 7.43 16.00
CA ASP A 326 -13.62 6.75 15.89
C ASP A 326 -13.76 5.21 15.90
N ILE A 327 -14.99 4.68 15.95
CA ILE A 327 -15.27 3.26 16.01
C ILE A 327 -15.65 2.74 14.61
N LEU A 328 -14.73 2.03 13.97
CA LEU A 328 -14.99 1.42 12.66
C LEU A 328 -15.96 0.24 12.75
N TYR A 329 -15.75 -0.66 13.71
CA TYR A 329 -16.54 -1.89 13.89
C TYR A 329 -17.34 -1.84 15.20
N PRO A 330 -18.54 -1.26 15.22
CA PRO A 330 -19.34 -1.08 16.44
C PRO A 330 -19.78 -2.39 17.12
N SER A 331 -19.77 -3.51 16.40
CA SER A 331 -20.18 -4.84 16.88
C SER A 331 -19.05 -5.88 16.88
N SER A 332 -17.79 -5.47 16.75
CA SER A 332 -16.69 -6.42 16.75
C SER A 332 -16.33 -6.89 18.16
N PRO A 333 -16.09 -8.20 18.39
CA PRO A 333 -15.56 -8.70 19.65
C PRO A 333 -14.14 -8.19 19.97
N PHE A 334 -13.51 -7.42 19.07
CA PHE A 334 -12.21 -6.77 19.31
C PHE A 334 -12.26 -5.60 20.32
N ARG A 335 -13.43 -5.29 20.91
CA ARG A 335 -13.48 -4.52 22.16
C ARG A 335 -13.21 -5.45 23.34
N THR A 336 -11.94 -5.65 23.64
CA THR A 336 -11.52 -6.03 24.99
C THR A 336 -10.29 -5.22 25.38
N TYR A 337 -10.57 -4.19 26.19
CA TYR A 337 -9.70 -3.42 27.11
C TYR A 337 -8.46 -2.73 26.56
#